data_AF-A0A2H5CM76-F1
#
_entry.id   AF-A0A2H5CM76-F1
#
_cell.length_a   1.000
_cell.length_b   1.000
_cell.length_c   1.000
_cell.angle_alpha   90.00
_cell.angle_beta   90.00
_cell.angle_gamma   90.00
#
_symmetry.space_group_name_H-M   'P 1'
#
loop_
_entity.id
_entity.type
_entity.pdbx_description
1 polymer ?
#
loop_
_entity_poly.entity_id
_entity_poly.type
_entity_poly.pdbx_seq_one_letter_code
_entity_poly.pdbx_strand_id
1 'polypeptide(L)'
;NQKLGLDKPLSDSVLTVDDIVATIKYLVRLHRGDVTFDGTRNGQAAEIRLDTDDIDNFGNRRIRAVGELIQNQVRTGLSRMERVVRERMTTQDIEAITPQTLI
;
A
#
# COMPACT_ATOMS: atom_id res chain seq x y z
N ASN A 1 -6.99 7.90 5.87
CA ASN A 1 -7.42 9.23 6.36
C ASN A 1 -8.13 9.16 7.72
N GLN A 2 -9.26 8.45 7.87
CA GLN A 2 -10.01 8.43 9.15
C GLN A 2 -9.24 7.88 10.37
N LYS A 3 -8.48 6.77 10.21
CA LYS A 3 -7.75 6.11 11.31
C LYS A 3 -6.57 6.93 11.86
N LEU A 4 -5.88 7.67 11.00
CA LEU A 4 -4.69 8.44 11.34
C LEU A 4 -4.97 9.94 11.56
N GLY A 5 -6.21 10.40 11.31
CA GLY A 5 -6.54 11.83 11.36
C GLY A 5 -5.76 12.64 10.33
N LEU A 6 -5.75 12.18 9.07
CA LEU A 6 -5.11 12.89 7.97
C LEU A 6 -6.18 13.39 7.01
N ASP A 7 -6.23 14.70 6.75
CA ASP A 7 -7.14 15.33 5.80
C ASP A 7 -6.49 15.46 4.41
N LYS A 8 -6.33 14.32 3.73
CA LYS A 8 -5.90 14.27 2.33
C LYS A 8 -7.10 14.10 1.40
N PRO A 9 -7.05 14.62 0.16
CA PRO A 9 -8.08 14.39 -0.85
C PRO A 9 -8.34 12.89 -1.05
N LEU A 10 -9.61 12.49 -1.18
CA LEU A 10 -9.97 11.09 -1.43
C LEU A 10 -9.56 10.59 -2.83
N SER A 11 -9.17 11.50 -3.72
CA SER A 11 -8.55 11.18 -5.02
C SER A 11 -7.17 10.54 -4.86
N ASP A 12 -6.48 10.84 -3.75
CA ASP A 12 -5.12 10.40 -3.52
C ASP A 12 -5.15 8.98 -2.97
N SER A 13 -4.94 8.01 -3.86
CA SER A 13 -5.01 6.58 -3.58
C SER A 13 -3.64 5.90 -3.44
N VAL A 14 -2.56 6.69 -3.45
CA VAL A 14 -1.19 6.24 -3.26
C VAL A 14 -0.70 6.65 -1.89
N LEU A 15 0.11 5.79 -1.27
CA LEU A 15 0.71 6.05 0.04
C LEU A 15 1.72 7.19 -0.05
N THR A 16 1.68 8.10 0.92
CA THR A 16 2.62 9.21 1.04
C THR A 16 3.55 9.04 2.23
N VAL A 17 4.62 9.85 2.27
CA VAL A 17 5.58 9.84 3.39
C VAL A 17 4.90 10.15 4.72
N ASP A 18 3.96 11.11 4.76
CA ASP A 18 3.26 11.44 6.01
C ASP A 18 2.40 10.28 6.52
N ASP A 19 1.81 9.48 5.62
CA ASP A 19 1.02 8.32 6.02
C ASP A 19 1.91 7.28 6.71
N ILE A 20 3.12 7.05 6.17
CA ILE A 20 4.10 6.14 6.75
C ILE A 20 4.55 6.64 8.13
N VAL A 21 4.92 7.92 8.23
CA VAL A 21 5.37 8.54 9.49
C VAL A 21 4.25 8.51 10.53
N ALA A 22 3.02 8.86 10.15
CA ALA A 22 1.87 8.83 11.04
C ALA A 22 1.55 7.40 11.52
N THR A 23 1.63 6.41 10.64
CA THR A 23 1.41 4.99 10.99
C THR A 23 2.44 4.49 12.00
N ILE A 24 3.73 4.80 11.80
CA ILE A 24 4.79 4.40 12.73
C ILE A 24 4.60 5.10 14.08
N LYS A 25 4.29 6.40 14.10
CA LYS A 25 4.01 7.12 15.34
C LYS A 25 2.79 6.53 16.07
N TYR A 26 1.73 6.19 15.34
CA TYR A 26 0.53 5.54 15.89
C TYR A 26 0.90 4.23 16.59
N LEU A 27 1.69 3.37 15.93
CA LEU A 27 2.14 2.09 16.49
C LEU A 27 2.99 2.28 17.75
N VAL A 28 3.93 3.22 17.74
CA VAL A 28 4.81 3.48 18.89
C VAL A 28 4.02 4.04 20.08
N ARG A 29 3.10 4.99 19.86
CA ARG A 29 2.26 5.54 20.93
C ARG A 29 1.32 4.48 21.50
N LEU A 30 0.71 3.66 20.64
CA LEU A 30 -0.11 2.52 21.07
C LEU A 30 0.70 1.54 21.93
N HIS A 31 1.93 1.23 21.54
CA HIS A 31 2.81 0.35 22.32
C HIS A 31 3.21 0.93 23.69
N ARG A 32 3.33 2.26 23.79
CA ARG A 32 3.60 2.96 25.06
C ARG A 32 2.39 3.00 26.00
N GLY A 33 1.19 2.69 25.50
CA GLY A 33 -0.05 2.77 26.27
C GLY A 33 -0.73 4.14 26.21
N ASP A 34 -0.34 5.00 25.26
CA ASP A 34 -1.02 6.28 25.05
C ASP A 34 -2.46 6.02 24.55
N VAL A 35 -3.40 6.86 24.97
CA VAL A 35 -4.84 6.71 24.62
C VAL A 35 -5.28 7.61 23.46
N THR A 36 -4.51 8.68 23.18
CA THR A 36 -4.83 9.67 22.14
C THR A 36 -3.63 9.99 21.24
N PHE A 37 -3.95 10.41 20.02
CA PHE A 37 -3.02 10.77 18.97
C PHE A 37 -3.48 12.06 18.28
N ASP A 38 -2.58 13.03 18.15
CA ASP A 38 -2.91 14.32 17.53
C ASP A 38 -3.11 14.14 16.03
N GLY A 39 -4.23 14.62 15.50
CA GLY A 39 -4.54 14.58 14.07
C GLY A 39 -5.33 15.80 13.62
N THR A 40 -5.74 15.77 12.36
CA THR A 40 -6.60 16.78 11.75
C THR A 40 -7.84 16.09 11.17
N ARG A 41 -9.01 16.68 11.39
CA ARG A 41 -10.28 16.26 10.77
C ARG A 41 -11.04 17.49 10.30
N ASN A 42 -11.47 17.49 9.04
CA ASN A 42 -12.17 18.60 8.41
C ASN A 42 -11.43 19.96 8.58
N GLY A 43 -10.10 19.94 8.52
CA GLY A 43 -9.24 21.12 8.66
C GLY A 43 -9.05 21.61 10.10
N GLN A 44 -9.52 20.88 11.11
CA GLN A 44 -9.40 21.24 12.52
C GLN A 44 -8.55 20.24 13.29
N ALA A 45 -7.83 20.71 14.31
CA ALA A 45 -7.11 19.84 15.22
C ALA A 45 -8.10 18.90 15.93
N ALA A 46 -7.80 17.60 15.93
CA ALA A 46 -8.65 16.57 16.50
C ALA A 46 -7.79 15.54 17.24
N GLU A 47 -8.26 15.12 18.42
CA GLU A 47 -7.68 13.96 19.10
C GLU A 47 -8.27 12.67 18.51
N ILE A 48 -7.38 11.80 18.04
CA ILE A 48 -7.69 10.49 17.50
C ILE A 48 -7.48 9.45 18.59
N ARG A 49 -8.46 8.59 18.82
CA ARG A 49 -8.32 7.48 19.76
C ARG A 49 -7.28 6.46 19.26
N LEU A 50 -6.34 6.12 20.13
CA LEU A 50 -5.43 5.00 19.95
C LEU A 50 -6.09 3.73 20.48
N ASP A 51 -6.29 2.75 19.61
CA ASP A 51 -6.83 1.45 19.98
C ASP A 51 -6.45 0.40 18.93
N THR A 52 -6.39 -0.85 19.36
CA THR A 52 -6.27 -2.01 18.47
C THR A 52 -7.54 -2.17 17.65
N ASP A 53 -7.39 -2.54 16.37
CA ASP A 53 -8.53 -2.77 15.50
C ASP A 53 -9.13 -4.17 15.72
N ASP A 54 -10.46 -4.25 15.73
CA ASP A 54 -11.17 -5.52 15.65
C ASP A 54 -11.09 -6.08 14.21
N ILE A 55 -10.19 -7.04 14.03
CA ILE A 55 -9.88 -7.63 12.73
C ILE A 55 -11.01 -8.50 12.16
N ASP A 56 -11.96 -8.92 12.99
CA ASP A 56 -13.04 -9.83 12.58
C ASP A 56 -14.25 -9.09 12.00
N ASN A 57 -14.31 -7.77 12.15
CA ASN A 57 -15.40 -6.95 11.62
C ASN A 57 -15.56 -7.14 10.09
N PHE A 58 -16.80 -7.43 9.64
CA PHE A 58 -17.12 -7.58 8.22
C PHE A 58 -16.85 -6.33 7.38
N GLY A 59 -16.83 -5.13 7.98
CA GLY A 59 -16.39 -3.90 7.31
C GLY A 59 -14.94 -3.96 6.80
N ASN A 60 -14.12 -4.84 7.38
CA ASN A 60 -12.74 -5.12 6.95
C ASN A 60 -12.66 -6.27 5.93
N ARG A 61 -13.79 -6.85 5.51
CA ARG A 61 -13.86 -7.93 4.52
C ARG A 61 -14.32 -7.36 3.17
N ARG A 62 -13.60 -7.69 2.09
CA ARG A 62 -13.98 -7.35 0.71
C ARG A 62 -14.10 -8.62 -0.13
N ILE A 63 -15.18 -8.73 -0.89
CA ILE A 63 -15.37 -9.82 -1.87
C ILE A 63 -14.51 -9.52 -3.10
N ARG A 64 -13.77 -10.52 -3.58
CA ARG A 64 -13.04 -10.46 -4.84
C ARG A 64 -13.78 -11.26 -5.90
N ALA A 65 -14.06 -10.62 -7.04
CA ALA A 65 -14.68 -11.30 -8.17
C ALA A 65 -13.68 -12.24 -8.87
N VAL A 66 -14.17 -13.23 -9.62
CA VAL A 66 -13.33 -14.19 -10.36
C VAL A 66 -12.32 -13.47 -11.28
N GLY A 67 -12.74 -12.40 -11.95
CA GLY A 67 -11.86 -11.60 -12.81
C GLY A 67 -10.70 -10.95 -12.04
N GLU A 68 -10.92 -10.45 -10.82
CA GLU A 68 -9.87 -9.88 -9.97
C GLU A 68 -8.84 -10.94 -9.58
N LEU A 69 -9.30 -12.16 -9.26
CA LEU A 69 -8.41 -13.28 -8.91
C LEU A 69 -7.52 -13.66 -10.09
N ILE A 70 -8.10 -13.79 -11.28
CA ILE A 70 -7.35 -14.08 -12.51
C ILE A 70 -6.35 -12.96 -12.80
N GLN A 71 -6.79 -11.69 -12.71
CA GLN A 71 -5.92 -10.54 -12.94
C GLN A 71 -4.72 -10.51 -11.97
N ASN A 72 -4.92 -10.83 -10.70
CA ASN A 72 -3.84 -10.90 -9.72
C ASN A 72 -2.85 -12.04 -10.03
N GLN A 73 -3.34 -13.18 -10.51
CA GLN A 73 -2.49 -14.30 -10.91
C GLN A 73 -1.64 -13.94 -12.14
N VAL A 74 -2.25 -13.31 -13.16
CA VAL A 74 -1.55 -12.84 -14.35
C VAL A 74 -0.51 -11.79 -13.98
N ARG A 75 -0.85 -10.81 -13.13
CA ARG A 75 0.07 -9.78 -12.64
C ARG A 75 1.31 -10.40 -11.98
N THR A 76 1.12 -11.43 -11.16
CA THR A 76 2.23 -12.16 -10.53
C THR A 76 3.13 -12.84 -11.56
N GLY A 77 2.54 -13.47 -12.59
CA GLY A 77 3.29 -14.04 -13.70
C GLY A 77 4.10 -13.01 -14.48
N LEU A 78 3.47 -11.88 -14.81
CA LEU A 78 4.13 -10.77 -15.51
C LEU A 78 5.27 -10.15 -14.70
N SER A 79 5.14 -10.03 -13.37
CA SER A 79 6.22 -9.53 -12.52
C SER A 79 7.47 -10.44 -12.54
N ARG A 80 7.28 -11.77 -12.63
CA ARG A 80 8.40 -12.71 -12.81
C ARG A 80 9.04 -12.56 -14.19
N MET A 81 8.23 -12.42 -15.24
CA MET A 81 8.71 -12.17 -16.60
C MET A 81 9.48 -10.86 -16.68
N GLU A 82 8.97 -9.79 -16.06
CA GLU A 82 9.66 -8.50 -15.98
C GLU A 82 11.05 -8.64 -15.33
N ARG A 83 11.17 -9.44 -14.27
CA ARG A 83 12.47 -9.70 -13.63
C ARG A 83 13.45 -10.37 -14.61
N VAL A 84 13.02 -11.41 -15.32
CA VAL A 84 13.84 -12.12 -16.31
C VAL A 84 14.25 -11.19 -17.45
N VAL A 85 13.33 -10.35 -17.93
CA VAL A 85 13.62 -9.33 -18.94
C VAL A 85 14.72 -8.39 -18.45
N ARG A 86 14.59 -7.83 -17.23
CA ARG A 86 15.61 -6.95 -16.64
C ARG A 86 16.97 -7.64 -16.48
N GLU A 87 16.99 -8.90 -16.08
CA GLU A 87 18.22 -9.70 -15.98
C GLU A 87 18.88 -9.90 -17.35
N ARG A 88 18.10 -10.27 -18.39
CA ARG A 88 18.61 -10.47 -19.76
C ARG A 88 19.11 -9.18 -20.39
N MET A 89 18.48 -8.04 -20.11
CA MET A 89 18.94 -6.73 -20.60
C MET A 89 20.36 -6.37 -20.13
N THR A 90 20.83 -6.93 -19.02
CA THR A 90 22.20 -6.67 -18.52
C THR A 90 23.26 -7.62 -19.09
N THR A 91 22.85 -8.72 -19.73
CA THR A 91 23.76 -9.79 -20.18
C THR A 91 23.78 -10.01 -21.69
N GLN A 92 22.73 -9.62 -22.40
CA GLN A 92 22.66 -9.72 -23.86
C GLN A 92 23.38 -8.57 -24.55
N ASP A 93 23.93 -8.85 -25.73
CA ASP A 93 24.49 -7.84 -26.62
C ASP A 93 23.39 -6.88 -27.09
N ILE A 94 23.62 -5.59 -26.91
CA ILE A 94 22.65 -4.51 -27.15
C ILE A 94 22.14 -4.54 -28.60
N GLU A 95 23.01 -4.87 -29.56
CA GLU A 95 22.65 -4.93 -30.98
C GLU A 95 21.75 -6.12 -31.33
N ALA A 96 21.72 -7.16 -30.48
CA ALA A 96 20.92 -8.37 -30.67
C ALA A 96 19.61 -8.37 -29.86
N ILE A 97 19.34 -7.33 -29.05
CA ILE A 97 18.16 -7.27 -28.19
C ILE A 97 16.89 -7.06 -29.04
N THR A 98 15.92 -7.97 -28.88
CA THR A 98 14.56 -7.83 -29.40
C THR A 98 13.55 -8.26 -28.33
N PRO A 99 12.27 -7.87 -28.42
CA PRO A 99 11.26 -8.32 -27.45
C PRO A 99 11.21 -9.85 -27.30
N GLN A 100 11.43 -10.58 -28.39
CA GLN A 100 11.42 -12.05 -28.38
C GLN A 100 12.65 -12.66 -27.68
N THR A 101 13.81 -11.98 -27.66
CA THR A 101 14.99 -12.48 -26.94
C THR A 101 14.94 -12.16 -25.45
N LEU A 102 14.13 -11.18 -25.03
CA LEU A 102 13.99 -10.76 -23.65
C LEU A 102 12.90 -11.52 -22.87
N ILE A 103 11.82 -11.92 -23.55
CA ILE A 103 10.71 -12.72 -22.97
C ILE A 103 11.11 -14.20 -22.88
#